data_AF-A0A928IPV5-F1
#
_entry.id   AF-A0A928IPV5-F1
#
_cell.length_a   1.000
_cell.length_b   1.000
_cell.length_c   1.000
_cell.angle_alpha   90.00
_cell.angle_beta   90.00
_cell.angle_gamma   90.00
#
_symmetry.space_group_name_H-M   'P 1'
#
loop_
_entity.id
_entity.type
_entity.pdbx_description
1 polymer ?
#
loop_
_entity_poly.entity_id
_entity_poly.type
_entity_poly.pdbx_seq_one_letter_code
_entity_poly.pdbx_strand_id
1 'polypeptide(L)'
;MTGKDIYDLAIELLGYKNADGSDNADCEDYLNRSVGLINILLAETLWLDRLLRQDKSASPVYISSVGDTVRCNGRLARGVLPFGLAAMLAMEEDIQLYDRLHKRYTDEINRTKEEVAGIRHDICDCYPYHG
;
A
#
# COMPACT_ATOMS: atom_id res chain seq x y z
N MET A 1 -0.31 -7.24 -10.35
CA MET A 1 -0.36 -7.64 -8.93
C MET A 1 -1.82 -7.70 -8.54
N THR A 2 -2.21 -8.75 -7.87
CA THR A 2 -3.59 -9.03 -7.45
C THR A 2 -3.85 -8.52 -6.04
N GLY A 3 -5.12 -8.45 -5.62
CA GLY A 3 -5.47 -8.22 -4.22
C GLY A 3 -4.92 -9.31 -3.30
N LYS A 4 -4.81 -10.55 -3.80
CA LYS A 4 -4.24 -11.70 -3.10
C LYS A 4 -2.76 -11.50 -2.80
N ASP A 5 -1.99 -10.95 -3.75
CA ASP A 5 -0.59 -10.62 -3.52
C ASP A 5 -0.42 -9.58 -2.38
N ILE A 6 -1.33 -8.60 -2.27
CA ILE A 6 -1.31 -7.60 -1.18
C ILE A 6 -1.68 -8.26 0.15
N TYR A 7 -2.72 -9.09 0.14
CA TYR A 7 -3.15 -9.85 1.30
C TYR A 7 -2.04 -10.75 1.83
N ASP A 8 -1.37 -11.50 0.95
CA ASP A 8 -0.31 -12.43 1.36
C ASP A 8 0.86 -11.72 2.02
N LEU A 9 1.25 -10.55 1.47
CA LEU A 9 2.25 -9.69 2.11
C LEU A 9 1.76 -9.16 3.47
N ALA A 10 0.49 -8.83 3.61
CA ALA A 10 -0.07 -8.37 4.87
C ALA A 10 -0.08 -9.48 5.94
N ILE A 11 -0.46 -10.72 5.57
CA ILE A 11 -0.41 -11.88 6.47
C ILE A 11 1.03 -12.21 6.88
N GLU A 12 1.99 -12.08 5.97
CA GLU A 12 3.42 -12.20 6.29
C GLU A 12 3.87 -11.16 7.31
N LEU A 13 3.44 -9.91 7.16
CA LEU A 13 3.76 -8.83 8.10
C LEU A 13 3.15 -9.04 9.48
N LEU A 14 1.99 -9.68 9.55
CA LEU A 14 1.35 -10.05 10.82
C LEU A 14 2.03 -11.25 11.50
N GLY A 15 2.82 -12.03 10.76
CA GLY A 15 3.45 -13.23 11.28
C GLY A 15 2.49 -14.40 11.50
N TYR A 16 1.30 -14.38 10.88
CA TYR A 16 0.29 -15.46 11.00
C TYR A 16 0.54 -16.66 10.07
N LYS A 17 1.68 -16.70 9.37
CA LYS A 17 2.09 -17.90 8.64
C LYS A 17 2.68 -18.92 9.60
N ASN A 18 2.23 -20.16 9.46
CA ASN A 18 2.84 -21.30 10.12
C ASN A 18 4.29 -21.50 9.66
N ALA A 19 5.07 -22.30 10.40
CA ALA A 19 6.46 -22.58 10.07
C ALA A 19 6.65 -23.26 8.69
N ASP A 20 5.59 -23.87 8.16
CA ASP A 20 5.53 -24.48 6.82
C ASP A 20 5.01 -23.52 5.73
N GLY A 21 4.68 -22.27 6.09
CA GLY A 21 4.16 -21.24 5.20
C GLY A 21 2.65 -21.29 4.96
N SER A 22 1.92 -22.19 5.63
CA SER A 22 0.45 -22.24 5.56
C SER A 22 -0.21 -21.14 6.41
N ASP A 23 -1.40 -20.71 5.99
CA ASP A 23 -2.19 -19.71 6.69
C ASP A 23 -2.84 -20.32 7.95
N ASN A 24 -2.79 -19.61 9.09
CA ASN A 24 -3.49 -20.04 10.31
C ASN A 24 -5.01 -19.96 10.15
N ALA A 25 -5.77 -20.74 10.94
CA ALA A 25 -7.24 -20.79 10.86
C ALA A 25 -7.93 -19.41 11.00
N ASP A 26 -7.29 -18.46 11.70
CA ASP A 26 -7.75 -17.08 11.84
C ASP A 26 -7.67 -16.26 10.52
N CYS A 27 -7.02 -16.77 9.48
CA CYS A 27 -6.87 -16.09 8.19
C CYS A 27 -8.15 -16.02 7.36
N GLU A 28 -9.15 -16.87 7.60
CA GLU A 28 -10.39 -16.86 6.81
C GLU A 28 -11.21 -15.58 7.05
N ASP A 29 -11.28 -15.09 8.30
CA ASP A 29 -11.92 -13.80 8.61
C ASP A 29 -11.14 -12.63 8.00
N TYR A 30 -9.80 -12.68 8.10
CA TYR A 30 -8.95 -11.67 7.47
C TYR A 30 -9.16 -11.59 5.97
N LEU A 31 -9.29 -12.74 5.29
CA LEU A 31 -9.53 -12.78 3.85
C LEU A 31 -10.87 -12.12 3.49
N ASN A 32 -11.93 -12.40 4.27
CA ASN A 32 -13.26 -11.83 4.05
C ASN A 32 -13.28 -10.31 4.20
N ARG A 33 -12.53 -9.76 5.16
CA ARG A 33 -12.43 -8.31 5.41
C ARG A 33 -11.53 -7.60 4.39
N SER A 34 -10.57 -8.32 3.79
CA SER A 34 -9.49 -7.73 3.01
C SER A 34 -9.94 -6.94 1.78
N VAL A 35 -10.97 -7.37 1.05
CA VAL A 35 -11.44 -6.65 -0.15
C VAL A 35 -11.90 -5.23 0.19
N GLY A 36 -12.71 -5.09 1.25
CA GLY A 36 -13.19 -3.79 1.71
C GLY A 36 -12.05 -2.89 2.18
N LEU A 37 -11.14 -3.45 2.96
CA LEU A 37 -9.96 -2.74 3.48
C LEU A 37 -9.00 -2.28 2.37
N ILE A 38 -8.74 -3.13 1.38
CA ILE A 38 -7.93 -2.77 0.21
C ILE A 38 -8.59 -1.60 -0.55
N ASN A 39 -9.90 -1.63 -0.75
CA ASN A 39 -10.61 -0.55 -1.43
C ASN A 39 -10.54 0.79 -0.66
N ILE A 40 -10.59 0.76 0.67
CA ILE A 40 -10.37 1.95 1.51
C ILE A 40 -8.97 2.51 1.27
N LEU A 41 -7.93 1.68 1.33
CA LEU A 41 -6.55 2.13 1.11
C LEU A 41 -6.33 2.65 -0.32
N LEU A 42 -6.97 2.04 -1.33
CA LEU A 42 -6.90 2.51 -2.71
C LEU A 42 -7.51 3.91 -2.86
N ALA A 43 -8.60 4.20 -2.15
CA ALA A 43 -9.19 5.53 -2.12
C ALA A 43 -8.29 6.54 -1.38
N GLU A 44 -7.76 6.14 -0.21
CA GLU A 44 -6.90 6.99 0.63
C GLU A 44 -5.59 7.37 -0.07
N THR A 45 -4.96 6.42 -0.77
CA THR A 45 -3.68 6.62 -1.46
C THR A 45 -3.84 7.14 -2.90
N LEU A 46 -5.06 7.40 -3.37
CA LEU A 46 -5.35 7.82 -4.74
C LEU A 46 -4.58 9.08 -5.16
N TRP A 47 -4.48 10.07 -4.27
CA TRP A 47 -3.78 11.31 -4.57
C TRP A 47 -2.29 11.08 -4.89
N LEU A 48 -1.66 10.13 -4.16
CA LEU A 48 -0.27 9.76 -4.35
C LEU A 48 -0.11 8.88 -5.60
N ASP A 49 -1.07 7.99 -5.88
CA ASP A 49 -1.13 7.22 -7.11
C ASP A 49 -1.18 8.13 -8.35
N ARG A 50 -2.08 9.12 -8.36
CA ARG A 50 -2.20 10.15 -9.41
C ARG A 50 -0.88 10.88 -9.63
N LEU A 51 -0.19 11.24 -8.54
CA LEU A 51 1.08 11.93 -8.59
C LEU A 51 2.18 11.04 -9.20
N LEU A 52 2.27 9.78 -8.76
CA LEU A 52 3.26 8.81 -9.24
C LEU A 52 3.06 8.43 -10.71
N ARG A 53 1.80 8.34 -11.16
CA ARG A 53 1.45 8.01 -12.55
C ARG A 53 1.44 9.22 -13.48
N GLN A 54 1.54 10.43 -12.92
CA GLN A 54 1.35 11.69 -13.64
C GLN A 54 -0.02 11.80 -14.33
N ASP A 55 -1.03 11.09 -13.82
CA ASP A 55 -2.39 11.08 -14.33
C ASP A 55 -3.35 11.63 -13.26
N LYS A 56 -3.72 12.91 -13.40
CA LYS A 56 -4.62 13.59 -12.47
C LYS A 56 -6.10 13.18 -12.63
N SER A 57 -6.44 12.55 -13.75
CA SER A 57 -7.81 12.11 -14.06
C SER A 57 -8.11 10.70 -13.57
N ALA A 58 -7.09 9.94 -13.15
CA ALA A 58 -7.26 8.58 -12.65
C ALA A 58 -8.25 8.55 -11.48
N SER A 59 -9.29 7.72 -11.60
CA SER A 59 -10.21 7.39 -10.50
C SER A 59 -9.75 6.12 -9.80
N PRO A 60 -10.13 5.90 -8.53
CA PRO A 60 -9.78 4.67 -7.85
C PRO A 60 -10.50 3.51 -8.56
N VAL A 61 -9.74 2.47 -8.91
CA VAL A 61 -10.28 1.24 -9.50
C VAL A 61 -10.37 0.22 -8.37
N TYR A 62 -11.58 0.02 -7.89
CA TYR A 62 -11.86 -0.92 -6.81
C TYR A 62 -11.85 -2.36 -7.30
N ILE A 63 -11.49 -3.26 -6.39
CA ILE A 63 -11.57 -4.71 -6.58
C ILE A 63 -12.85 -5.26 -5.96
N SER A 64 -13.39 -6.31 -6.55
CA SER A 64 -14.55 -7.06 -6.05
C SER A 64 -14.13 -8.40 -5.43
N SER A 65 -12.93 -8.88 -5.74
CA SER A 65 -12.33 -10.09 -5.21
C SER A 65 -10.83 -9.90 -4.99
N VAL A 66 -10.25 -10.66 -4.06
CA VAL A 66 -8.78 -10.73 -3.90
C VAL A 66 -8.09 -11.23 -5.18
N GLY A 67 -8.77 -12.00 -6.03
CA GLY A 67 -8.22 -12.42 -7.32
C GLY A 67 -8.07 -11.27 -8.34
N ASP A 68 -8.73 -10.14 -8.11
CA ASP A 68 -8.74 -9.05 -9.07
C ASP A 68 -7.39 -8.32 -9.10
N THR A 69 -7.07 -7.78 -10.28
CA THR A 69 -5.86 -6.98 -10.47
C THR A 69 -6.02 -5.61 -9.82
N VAL A 70 -5.11 -5.28 -8.91
CA VAL A 70 -5.06 -3.96 -8.29
C VAL A 70 -4.36 -2.99 -9.25
N ARG A 71 -5.11 -1.99 -9.71
CA ARG A 71 -4.66 -1.00 -10.69
C ARG A 71 -4.13 0.25 -10.00
N CYS A 72 -3.11 0.13 -9.15
CA CYS A 72 -2.34 1.26 -8.59
C CYS A 72 -0.84 1.18 -8.99
N ASN A 73 -0.06 2.20 -8.65
CA ASN A 73 1.37 2.24 -8.90
C ASN A 73 2.06 1.10 -8.13
N GLY A 74 3.01 0.42 -8.76
CA GLY A 74 3.67 -0.76 -8.17
C GLY A 74 4.35 -0.48 -6.82
N ARG A 75 4.83 0.75 -6.58
CA ARG A 75 5.41 1.16 -5.30
C ARG A 75 4.36 1.22 -4.20
N LEU A 76 3.18 1.74 -4.50
CA LEU A 76 2.06 1.72 -3.55
C LEU A 76 1.58 0.28 -3.32
N ALA A 77 1.38 -0.47 -4.41
CA ALA A 77 0.90 -1.84 -4.38
C ALA A 77 1.74 -2.73 -3.46
N ARG A 78 3.07 -2.66 -3.57
CA ARG A 78 4.01 -3.53 -2.84
C ARG A 78 4.55 -2.92 -1.55
N GLY A 79 4.68 -1.60 -1.50
CA GLY A 79 5.42 -0.91 -0.45
C GLY A 79 4.53 -0.23 0.58
N VAL A 80 3.31 0.17 0.22
CA VAL A 80 2.42 0.96 1.10
C VAL A 80 1.19 0.15 1.50
N LEU A 81 0.44 -0.36 0.52
CA LEU A 81 -0.83 -1.05 0.76
C LEU A 81 -0.73 -2.25 1.71
N PRO A 82 0.32 -3.11 1.67
CA PRO A 82 0.41 -4.25 2.58
C PRO A 82 0.53 -3.85 4.05
N PHE A 83 1.27 -2.77 4.38
CA PHE A 83 1.38 -2.29 5.76
C PHE A 83 0.07 -1.70 6.27
N GLY A 84 -0.64 -0.94 5.43
CA GLY A 84 -1.95 -0.40 5.77
C GLY A 84 -2.98 -1.51 6.00
N LEU A 85 -2.97 -2.54 5.14
CA LEU A 85 -3.86 -3.69 5.29
C LEU A 85 -3.54 -4.48 6.55
N ALA A 86 -2.26 -4.80 6.78
CA ALA A 86 -1.82 -5.49 7.98
C ALA A 86 -2.20 -4.72 9.25
N ALA A 87 -2.00 -3.39 9.28
CA ALA A 87 -2.42 -2.56 10.40
C ALA A 87 -3.92 -2.71 10.67
N MET A 88 -4.77 -2.47 9.67
CA MET A 88 -6.23 -2.56 9.86
C MET A 88 -6.71 -3.94 10.30
N LEU A 89 -6.05 -5.02 9.84
CA LEU A 89 -6.35 -6.37 10.30
C LEU A 89 -5.94 -6.61 11.76
N ALA A 90 -4.84 -6.01 12.22
CA ALA A 90 -4.37 -6.10 13.60
C ALA A 90 -5.14 -5.21 14.60
N MET A 91 -5.95 -4.25 14.13
CA MET A 91 -6.52 -3.19 14.95
C MET A 91 -7.31 -3.69 16.16
N GLU A 92 -8.06 -4.78 16.01
CA GLU A 92 -8.91 -5.34 17.06
C GLU A 92 -8.21 -6.43 17.89
N GLU A 93 -7.07 -6.94 17.40
CA GLU A 93 -6.35 -8.11 17.95
C GLU A 93 -5.13 -7.71 18.79
N ASP A 94 -4.30 -6.80 18.26
CA ASP A 94 -3.07 -6.34 18.91
C ASP A 94 -2.82 -4.86 18.59
N ILE A 95 -3.20 -4.00 19.54
CA ILE A 95 -3.05 -2.55 19.40
C ILE A 95 -1.58 -2.11 19.27
N GLN A 96 -0.63 -2.84 19.87
CA GLN A 96 0.78 -2.50 19.75
C GLN A 96 1.32 -2.85 18.37
N LEU A 97 0.88 -3.98 17.81
CA LEU A 97 1.20 -4.36 16.43
C LEU A 97 0.56 -3.40 15.43
N TYR A 98 -0.72 -3.03 15.64
CA TYR A 98 -1.40 -1.97 14.88
C TYR A 98 -0.57 -0.69 14.85
N ASP A 99 -0.15 -0.16 16.02
CA ASP A 99 0.60 1.09 16.09
C ASP A 99 1.93 1.02 15.32
N ARG A 100 2.66 -0.10 15.44
CA ARG A 100 3.91 -0.32 14.70
C ARG A 100 3.69 -0.36 13.20
N LEU A 101 2.69 -1.11 12.73
CA LEU A 101 2.37 -1.27 11.32
C LEU A 101 1.81 0.02 10.72
N HIS A 102 0.94 0.72 11.44
CA HIS A 102 0.36 1.99 11.03
C HIS A 102 1.44 3.09 10.94
N LYS A 103 2.38 3.13 11.90
CA LYS A 103 3.55 4.00 11.80
C LYS A 103 4.36 3.69 10.55
N ARG A 104 4.63 2.41 10.28
CA ARG A 104 5.37 2.00 9.08
C ARG A 104 4.66 2.38 7.79
N TYR A 105 3.34 2.19 7.72
CA TYR A 105 2.50 2.63 6.62
C TYR A 105 2.64 4.13 6.35
N THR A 106 2.57 4.94 7.41
CA THR A 106 2.72 6.41 7.33
C THR A 106 4.12 6.81 6.84
N ASP A 107 5.16 6.15 7.35
CA ASP A 107 6.55 6.39 6.95
C ASP A 107 6.76 6.08 5.45
N GLU A 108 6.20 4.99 4.93
CA GLU A 108 6.33 4.62 3.51
C GLU A 108 5.53 5.57 2.59
N ILE A 109 4.38 6.09 3.03
CA ILE A 109 3.66 7.17 2.32
C ILE A 109 4.53 8.42 2.24
N ASN A 110 5.12 8.85 3.36
CA ASN A 110 5.94 10.05 3.42
C ASN A 110 7.19 9.90 2.56
N ARG A 111 7.88 8.76 2.64
CA ARG A 111 9.03 8.46 1.79
C ARG A 111 8.67 8.50 0.31
N THR A 112 7.57 7.86 -0.08
CA THR A 112 7.11 7.85 -1.47
C THR A 112 6.78 9.26 -1.95
N LYS A 113 6.18 10.09 -1.09
CA LYS A 113 5.88 11.49 -1.38
C LYS A 113 7.15 12.33 -1.56
N GLU A 114 8.13 12.16 -0.68
CA GLU A 114 9.43 12.87 -0.73
C GLU A 114 10.21 12.52 -1.99
N GLU A 115 10.27 11.24 -2.38
CA GLU A 115 10.94 10.81 -3.60
C GLU A 115 10.33 11.47 -4.84
N VAL A 116 9.00 11.61 -4.90
CA VAL A 116 8.35 12.31 -6.01
C VAL A 116 8.62 13.82 -5.99
N ALA A 117 8.75 14.43 -4.82
CA ALA A 117 9.15 15.83 -4.69
C ALA A 117 10.61 16.07 -5.12
N GLY A 118 11.51 15.13 -4.79
CA GLY A 118 12.91 15.13 -5.22
C GLY A 118 13.06 15.04 -6.75
N ILE A 119 12.30 14.14 -7.39
CA ILE A 119 12.25 14.02 -8.86
C ILE A 119 11.82 15.34 -9.53
N ARG A 120 10.94 16.13 -8.89
CA ARG A 120 10.51 17.42 -9.45
C ARG A 120 11.54 18.54 -9.28
N HIS A 121 12.49 18.43 -8.35
CA HIS A 121 13.55 19.42 -8.16
C HIS A 121 14.75 19.21 -9.09
N ASP A 122 15.03 17.98 -9.53
CA ASP A 122 16.19 17.68 -10.39
C ASP A 122 16.08 18.21 -11.84
N ILE A 123 14.95 18.80 -12.26
CA ILE A 123 14.73 19.27 -13.65
C ILE A 123 14.97 20.78 -13.84
N CYS A 124 15.66 21.48 -12.93
CA CYS A 124 15.94 22.91 -13.13
C CYS A 124 17.37 23.31 -12.74
N ASP A 125 18.36 22.79 -13.47
CA ASP A 125 19.74 23.30 -13.38
C ASP A 125 20.48 23.27 -14.74
N CYS A 126 19.80 23.74 -15.79
CA CYS A 126 20.43 24.06 -17.07
C CYS A 126 19.96 25.43 -17.56
N TYR A 127 20.31 26.49 -16.84
CA TYR A 127 20.48 27.79 -17.47
C TYR A 127 21.92 27.88 -17.98
N PRO A 128 22.19 27.80 -19.30
CA PRO A 128 23.45 28.29 -19.80
C PRO A 128 23.42 29.81 -19.68
N TYR A 129 24.03 30.34 -18.62
CA TYR A 129 24.43 31.73 -18.58
C TYR A 129 25.88 31.85 -19.07
N HIS A 130 26.13 32.97 -19.75
CA HIS A 130 27.38 33.43 -20.38
C HIS A 130 27.41 33.13 -21.89
N GLY A 131 27.54 34.12 -22.77
CA GLY A 131 27.92 35.53 -22.59
C GLY A 131 28.67 35.94 -23.85
#